data_AF-A0A4Q3C5T3-F1
#
_entry.id   AF-A0A4Q3C5T3-F1
#
_cell.length_a   1.000
_cell.length_b   1.000
_cell.length_c   1.000
_cell.angle_alpha   90.00
_cell.angle_beta   90.00
_cell.angle_gamma   90.00
#
_symmetry.space_group_name_H-M   'P 1'
#
loop_
_entity.id
_entity.type
_entity.pdbx_description
1 polymer ?
#
loop_
_entity_poly.entity_id
_entity_poly.type
_entity_poly.pdbx_seq_one_letter_code
_entity_poly.pdbx_strand_id
1 'polypeptide(L)' 'MAKPTSDAYPASYEHYISLVQEEDVLTALENQQNIVEHYFAMITEDKSMFAYAPGKWTLREMLQHIIDTERIFA' A
#
# COMPACT_ATOMS: atom_id res chain seq x y z
N MET A 1 11.47 -3.42 13.18
CA MET A 1 11.46 -2.03 13.71
C MET A 1 10.12 -1.83 14.40
N ALA A 2 10.13 -1.36 15.65
CA ALA A 2 8.92 -1.25 16.45
C ALA A 2 8.00 -0.11 15.98
N LYS A 3 6.69 -0.28 16.18
CA LYS A 3 5.67 0.72 15.89
C LYS A 3 5.97 2.06 16.60
N PRO A 4 5.87 3.20 15.89
CA PRO A 4 6.16 4.50 16.49
C PRO A 4 5.10 4.90 17.53
N THR A 5 5.54 5.58 18.58
CA THR A 5 4.66 6.23 19.56
C THR A 5 4.06 7.51 18.99
N SER A 6 2.93 7.97 19.51
CA SER A 6 2.17 9.11 18.97
C SER A 6 2.90 10.46 19.02
N ASP A 7 3.98 10.56 19.80
CA ASP A 7 4.89 11.73 19.84
C ASP A 7 5.93 11.72 18.71
N ALA A 8 6.11 10.60 17.99
CA ALA A 8 7.09 10.45 16.92
C ALA A 8 6.58 10.89 15.53
N TYR A 9 5.30 11.26 15.41
CA TYR A 9 4.68 11.68 14.15
C TYR A 9 3.59 12.74 14.36
N PRO A 10 3.28 13.57 13.35
CA PRO A 10 2.15 14.49 13.41
C PRO A 10 0.83 13.76 13.61
N ALA A 11 -0.06 14.30 14.45
CA ALA A 11 -1.36 13.70 14.77
C ALA A 11 -2.25 13.38 13.54
N SER A 12 -2.03 14.05 12.41
CA SER A 12 -2.69 13.72 11.13
C SER A 12 -2.40 12.31 10.61
N TYR A 13 -1.31 11.68 11.05
CA TYR A 13 -0.90 10.33 10.66
C TYR A 13 -1.40 9.23 11.60
N GLU A 14 -1.92 9.60 12.78
CA GLU A 14 -2.41 8.65 13.80
C GLU A 14 -3.39 7.64 13.22
N HIS A 15 -4.35 8.12 12.42
CA HIS A 15 -5.33 7.26 11.79
C HIS A 15 -4.66 6.17 10.94
N TYR A 16 -3.67 6.52 10.12
CA TYR A 16 -3.00 5.56 9.25
C TYR A 16 -2.15 4.56 10.04
N ILE A 17 -1.44 5.03 11.06
CA ILE A 17 -0.59 4.18 11.91
C ILE A 17 -1.44 3.22 12.76
N SER A 18 -2.65 3.64 13.17
CA SER A 18 -3.60 2.78 13.87
C SER A 18 -4.15 1.63 13.04
N LEU A 19 -4.11 1.72 11.69
CA LEU A 19 -4.61 0.67 10.79
C LEU A 19 -3.65 -0.53 10.68
N VAL A 20 -2.36 -0.33 10.98
CA VAL A 20 -1.36 -1.40 11.00
C VAL A 20 -1.48 -2.17 12.32
N GLN A 21 -1.83 -3.45 12.26
CA GLN A 21 -2.06 -4.28 13.46
C GLN A 21 -0.75 -4.85 14.00
N GLU A 22 0.22 -5.00 13.13
CA GLU A 22 1.54 -5.51 13.44
C GLU A 22 2.38 -4.48 14.20
N GLU A 23 3.09 -4.98 15.21
CA GLU A 23 4.04 -4.16 15.99
C GLU A 23 5.42 -4.07 15.34
N ASP A 24 5.75 -5.03 14.46
CA ASP A 24 6.99 -5.06 13.69
C ASP A 24 6.74 -4.75 12.21
N VAL A 25 7.48 -3.77 11.68
CA VAL A 25 7.32 -3.31 10.30
C VAL A 25 7.63 -4.39 9.25
N LEU A 26 8.59 -5.28 9.51
CA LEU A 26 8.98 -6.30 8.52
C LEU A 26 7.88 -7.34 8.41
N THR A 27 7.30 -7.75 9.55
CA THR A 27 6.11 -8.61 9.56
C THR A 27 4.92 -7.96 8.84
N ALA A 28 4.70 -6.66 9.04
CA ALA A 28 3.64 -5.92 8.34
C ALA A 28 3.83 -5.96 6.82
N LEU A 29 5.06 -5.73 6.34
CA LEU A 29 5.39 -5.72 4.91
C LEU A 29 5.25 -7.12 4.28
N GLU A 30 5.72 -8.17 4.96
CA GLU A 30 5.57 -9.56 4.50
C GLU A 30 4.08 -9.96 4.39
N ASN A 31 3.26 -9.58 5.37
CA ASN A 31 1.81 -9.82 5.33
C ASN A 31 1.15 -9.03 4.20
N GLN A 32 1.51 -7.75 4.04
CA GLN A 32 0.98 -6.88 2.99
C GLN A 32 1.28 -7.44 1.60
N GLN A 33 2.49 -7.95 1.35
CA GLN A 33 2.87 -8.53 0.07
C GLN A 33 1.89 -9.64 -0.35
N ASN A 34 1.58 -10.58 0.55
CA ASN A 34 0.64 -11.67 0.29
C ASN A 34 -0.77 -11.16 -0.05
N ILE A 35 -1.24 -10.11 0.64
CA ILE A 35 -2.55 -9.50 0.39
C ILE A 35 -2.57 -8.83 -1.00
N VAL A 36 -1.54 -8.08 -1.34
CA VAL A 36 -1.41 -7.39 -2.63
C VAL A 36 -1.37 -8.39 -3.77
N GLU A 37 -0.52 -9.41 -3.69
CA GLU A 37 -0.42 -10.46 -4.70
C GLU A 37 -1.76 -11.16 -4.94
N HIS A 38 -2.45 -11.56 -3.86
CA HIS A 38 -3.75 -12.20 -3.96
C HIS A 38 -4.80 -11.28 -4.59
N TYR A 39 -4.84 -10.01 -4.19
CA TYR A 39 -5.81 -9.05 -4.71
C TYR A 39 -5.64 -8.82 -6.22
N PHE A 40 -4.41 -8.55 -6.66
CA PHE A 40 -4.14 -8.29 -8.08
C PHE A 40 -4.27 -9.54 -8.96
N ALA A 41 -4.01 -10.73 -8.43
CA ALA A 41 -4.27 -11.98 -9.16
C ALA A 41 -5.75 -12.21 -9.48
N MET A 42 -6.67 -11.60 -8.72
CA MET A 42 -8.12 -11.70 -8.94
C MET A 42 -8.69 -10.62 -9.87
N ILE A 43 -7.88 -9.61 -10.24
CA ILE A 43 -8.34 -8.51 -11.09
C ILE A 43 -8.38 -8.97 -12.56
N THR A 44 -9.53 -8.78 -13.22
CA THR A 44 -9.66 -9.07 -14.65
C THR A 44 -8.91 -8.03 -15.50
N GLU A 45 -8.55 -8.41 -16.72
CA GLU A 45 -7.84 -7.53 -17.65
C GLU A 45 -8.57 -6.19 -17.85
N ASP A 46 -9.88 -6.24 -18.12
CA ASP A 46 -10.70 -5.03 -18.32
C ASP A 46 -10.69 -4.12 -17.09
N LYS A 47 -10.77 -4.69 -15.89
CA LYS A 47 -10.70 -3.91 -14.64
C LYS A 47 -9.32 -3.33 -14.41
N SER A 48 -8.26 -4.05 -14.77
CA SER A 48 -6.89 -3.57 -14.61
C SER A 48 -6.62 -2.27 -15.39
N MET A 49 -7.34 -2.06 -16.49
CA MET A 49 -7.25 -0.86 -17.35
C MET A 49 -8.31 0.21 -17.01
N PHE A 50 -9.13 0.01 -15.99
CA PHE A 50 -10.20 0.96 -15.63
C PHE A 50 -9.65 2.16 -14.85
N ALA A 51 -9.99 3.37 -15.31
CA ALA A 51 -9.82 4.62 -14.58
C ALA A 51 -11.20 5.26 -14.33
N TYR A 52 -11.49 5.63 -13.08
CA TYR A 52 -12.83 6.08 -12.69
C TYR A 52 -13.19 7.49 -13.15
N ALA A 53 -12.22 8.29 -13.58
CA ALA A 53 -12.43 9.63 -14.12
C ALA A 53 -11.25 10.05 -15.03
N PRO A 54 -11.46 11.03 -15.93
CA PRO A 54 -10.37 11.59 -16.73
C PRO A 54 -9.20 12.10 -15.87
N GLY A 55 -7.98 11.72 -16.25
CA GLY A 55 -6.75 12.10 -15.55
C GLY A 55 -6.47 11.32 -14.26
N LYS A 56 -7.25 10.29 -13.94
CA LYS A 56 -6.97 9.35 -12.85
C LYS A 56 -6.25 8.12 -13.37
N TRP A 57 -5.43 7.53 -12.51
CA TRP A 57 -4.72 6.30 -12.83
C TRP A 57 -5.68 5.12 -13.01
N THR A 58 -5.32 4.28 -13.96
CA THR A 58 -5.76 2.89 -14.02
C THR A 58 -5.19 2.10 -12.86
N LEU A 59 -5.76 0.93 -12.56
CA LEU A 59 -5.20 0.03 -11.55
C LEU A 59 -3.77 -0.41 -11.89
N ARG A 60 -3.44 -0.56 -13.19
CA ARG A 60 -2.08 -0.85 -13.65
C ARG A 60 -1.08 0.26 -13.34
N GLU A 61 -1.44 1.50 -13.64
CA GLU A 61 -0.56 2.65 -13.37
C GLU A 61 -0.36 2.84 -11.86
N MET A 62 -1.41 2.65 -11.06
CA MET A 62 -1.31 2.68 -9.60
C MET A 62 -0.38 1.57 -9.08
N LEU A 63 -0.52 0.33 -9.57
CA LEU A 63 0.36 -0.77 -9.17
C LEU A 63 1.83 -0.50 -9.56
N GLN A 64 2.07 0.02 -10.76
CA GLN A 64 3.41 0.41 -11.19
C GLN A 64 4.02 1.47 -10.24
N HIS A 65 3.22 2.47 -9.83
CA HIS A 65 3.68 3.48 -8.89
C HIS A 65 4.06 2.91 -7.53
N ILE A 66 3.30 1.93 -7.02
CA ILE A 66 3.63 1.22 -5.77
C ILE A 66 4.97 0.49 -5.91
N ILE A 67 5.14 -0.28 -7.00
CA ILE A 67 6.39 -1.02 -7.28
C ILE A 67 7.59 -0.08 -7.39
N ASP A 68 7.44 1.05 -8.08
CA ASP A 68 8.52 2.03 -8.24
C ASP A 68 8.89 2.67 -6.90
N THR A 69 7.90 2.94 -6.06
CA THR A 69 8.10 3.48 -4.71
C THR A 69 8.87 2.49 -3.84
N GLU A 70 8.44 1.23 -3.80
CA GLU A 70 9.14 0.18 -3.06
C GLU A 70 10.60 0.03 -3.52
N ARG A 71 10.85 0.02 -4.83
CA ARG A 71 12.21 -0.05 -5.38
C ARG A 71 13.12 1.11 -4.99
N ILE A 72 12.57 2.30 -4.74
CA ILE A 72 13.35 3.49 -4.39
C ILE A 72 13.60 3.56 -2.88
N PHE A 73 12.66 3.09 -2.05
CA PHE A 73 12.71 3.26 -0.60
C PHE A 73 13.11 2.00 0.19
N ALA A 74 13.16 0.81 -0.43
CA ALA A 74 13.54 -0.46 0.20
C ALA A 74 15.04 -0.77 0.10
#